data_AF-A0A536TC37-F1
#
_entry.id   AF-A0A536TC37-F1
#
_cell.length_a   1.000
_cell.length_b   1.000
_cell.length_c   1.000
_cell.angle_alpha   90.00
_cell.angle_beta   90.00
_cell.angle_gamma   90.00
#
_symmetry.space_group_name_H-M   'P 1'
#
loop_
_entity.id
_entity.type
_entity.pdbx_description
1 polymer ?
#
loop_
_entity_poly.entity_id
_entity_poly.type
_entity_poly.pdbx_seq_one_letter_code
_entity_poly.pdbx_strand_id
1 'polypeptide(L)'
;MSATATGLVTAAWRRHYAVRLEGGETIRCVLRGRHLAVACGDSVRVALGADGEGAINAVEPRRTLLFRSDAHREKLIAANVTQILGIVAPDPPYDDELVQRWIVAAESNDCAFALIANKSDLPGFAAIEPRLGACSALGYRVVRLSAKFDASP
;
A
#
# COMPACT_ATOMS: atom_id res chain seq x y z
N MET A 1 -28.25 -22.04 1.05
CA MET A 1 -27.43 -21.04 0.33
C MET A 1 -26.62 -20.29 1.37
N SER A 2 -25.30 -20.25 1.24
CA SER A 2 -24.45 -19.45 2.13
C SER A 2 -24.70 -17.96 1.85
N ALA A 3 -24.89 -17.16 2.89
CA ALA A 3 -25.13 -15.73 2.76
C ALA A 3 -23.94 -15.05 2.08
N THR A 4 -24.20 -14.10 1.17
CA THR A 4 -23.15 -13.34 0.49
C THR A 4 -23.04 -11.95 1.08
N ALA A 5 -21.81 -11.49 1.31
CA ALA A 5 -21.51 -10.15 1.79
C ALA A 5 -20.39 -9.51 0.96
N THR A 6 -20.28 -8.18 1.05
CA THR A 6 -19.15 -7.42 0.51
C THR A 6 -18.19 -7.06 1.64
N GLY A 7 -16.90 -6.97 1.33
CA GLY A 7 -15.91 -6.51 2.29
C GLY A 7 -14.62 -6.03 1.65
N LEU A 8 -13.77 -5.43 2.48
CA LEU A 8 -12.45 -4.91 2.12
C LEU A 8 -11.37 -5.88 2.59
N VAL A 9 -10.46 -6.25 1.70
CA VAL A 9 -9.28 -7.04 2.07
C VAL A 9 -8.30 -6.16 2.85
N THR A 10 -8.06 -6.47 4.11
CA THR A 10 -7.16 -5.71 5.00
C THR A 10 -5.80 -6.38 5.17
N ALA A 11 -5.72 -7.70 4.94
CA ALA A 11 -4.45 -8.43 4.96
C ALA A 11 -4.50 -9.67 4.05
N ALA A 12 -3.33 -10.07 3.53
CA ALA A 12 -3.16 -11.25 2.70
C ALA A 12 -1.94 -12.06 3.15
N TRP A 13 -2.18 -13.32 3.54
CA TRP A 13 -1.16 -14.28 4.00
C TRP A 13 -1.28 -15.59 3.23
N ARG A 14 -0.49 -15.72 2.15
CA ARG A 14 -0.47 -16.90 1.27
C ARG A 14 -1.86 -17.25 0.70
N ARG A 15 -2.60 -18.16 1.36
CA ARG A 15 -3.93 -18.64 0.96
C ARG A 15 -5.07 -18.09 1.81
N HIS A 16 -4.74 -17.30 2.83
CA HIS A 16 -5.72 -16.70 3.74
C HIS A 16 -5.71 -15.19 3.60
N TYR A 17 -6.88 -14.60 3.80
CA TYR A 17 -7.14 -13.17 3.68
C TYR A 17 -7.92 -12.72 4.90
N ALA A 18 -7.64 -11.52 5.40
CA ALA A 18 -8.54 -10.85 6.33
C ALA A 18 -9.46 -9.95 5.53
N VAL A 19 -10.78 -10.13 5.67
CA VAL A 19 -11.79 -9.33 4.99
C VAL A 19 -12.63 -8.62 6.03
N ARG A 20 -12.56 -7.30 6.05
CA ARG A 20 -13.43 -6.45 6.85
C ARG A 20 -14.75 -6.26 6.12
N LEU A 21 -15.82 -6.85 6.63
CA LEU A 21 -17.17 -6.71 6.12
C LEU A 21 -17.68 -5.28 6.35
N GLU A 22 -18.75 -4.89 5.64
CA GLU A 22 -19.38 -3.57 5.80
C GLU A 22 -19.86 -3.29 7.23
N GLY A 23 -20.20 -4.33 8.01
CA GLY A 23 -20.56 -4.23 9.42
C GLY A 23 -19.37 -3.97 10.37
N GLY A 24 -18.14 -3.84 9.86
CA GLY A 24 -16.93 -3.58 10.63
C GLY A 24 -16.22 -4.83 11.16
N GLU A 25 -16.92 -5.96 11.24
CA GLU A 25 -16.33 -7.26 11.58
C GLU A 25 -15.28 -7.67 10.55
N THR A 26 -14.17 -8.24 11.02
CA THR A 26 -13.14 -8.82 10.14
C THR A 26 -13.13 -10.33 10.26
N ILE A 27 -13.38 -11.01 9.14
CA ILE A 27 -13.38 -12.47 9.07
C ILE A 27 -12.17 -12.97 8.29
N ARG A 28 -11.77 -14.21 8.58
CA ARG A 28 -10.76 -14.91 7.78
C ARG A 28 -11.42 -15.50 6.55
N CYS A 29 -10.80 -15.33 5.39
CA CYS A 29 -11.30 -15.88 4.14
C CYS A 29 -10.24 -16.66 3.36
N VAL A 30 -10.71 -17.57 2.51
CA VAL A 30 -9.92 -18.27 1.50
C VAL A 30 -10.44 -17.97 0.10
N LEU A 31 -9.61 -18.15 -0.93
CA LEU A 31 -10.04 -17.97 -2.32
C LEU A 31 -10.85 -19.17 -2.82
N ARG A 32 -12.02 -18.89 -3.42
CA ARG A 32 -12.82 -19.87 -4.13
C ARG A 32 -12.58 -19.76 -5.63
N GLY A 33 -11.47 -20.34 -6.10
CA GLY A 33 -11.10 -20.39 -7.52
C GLY A 33 -9.61 -20.19 -7.74
N ARG A 34 -9.05 -20.85 -8.77
CA ARG A 34 -7.60 -20.82 -9.05
C ARG A 34 -7.11 -19.55 -9.75
N HIS A 35 -8.00 -18.73 -10.30
CA HIS A 35 -7.66 -17.59 -11.15
C HIS A 35 -7.83 -16.22 -10.48
N LEU A 36 -8.34 -16.17 -9.25
CA LEU A 36 -8.52 -14.90 -8.54
C LEU A 36 -7.20 -14.45 -7.92
N ALA A 37 -6.74 -13.26 -8.28
CA ALA A 37 -5.61 -12.59 -7.64
C ALA A 37 -6.14 -11.48 -6.73
N VAL A 38 -5.83 -11.56 -5.44
CA VAL A 38 -6.33 -10.64 -4.41
C VAL A 38 -5.17 -9.89 -3.76
N ALA A 39 -5.35 -8.59 -3.61
CA ALA A 39 -4.44 -7.68 -2.92
C ALA A 39 -5.14 -6.99 -1.74
N CYS A 40 -4.36 -6.46 -0.79
CA CYS A 40 -4.91 -5.57 0.22
C CYS A 40 -5.53 -4.33 -0.47
N GLY A 41 -6.68 -3.88 0.02
CA GLY A 41 -7.44 -2.78 -0.58
C GLY A 41 -8.46 -3.22 -1.64
N ASP A 42 -8.47 -4.49 -2.05
CA ASP A 42 -9.55 -5.02 -2.90
C ASP A 42 -10.90 -5.01 -2.17
N SER A 43 -11.93 -4.56 -2.88
CA SER A 43 -13.31 -4.86 -2.50
C SER A 43 -13.69 -6.23 -3.06
N VAL A 44 -14.26 -7.10 -2.24
CA VAL A 44 -14.51 -8.50 -2.58
C VAL A 44 -15.91 -8.93 -2.19
N ARG A 45 -16.47 -9.86 -2.96
CA ARG A 45 -17.68 -10.61 -2.58
C ARG A 45 -17.28 -11.92 -1.90
N VAL A 46 -17.81 -12.12 -0.71
CA VAL A 46 -17.53 -13.26 0.16
C VAL A 46 -18.80 -14.06 0.45
N ALA A 47 -18.71 -15.38 0.34
CA ALA A 47 -19.71 -16.29 0.89
C ALA A 47 -19.36 -16.62 2.34
N LEU A 48 -20.30 -16.41 3.26
CA LEU A 48 -20.13 -16.61 4.69
C LEU A 48 -20.35 -18.08 5.07
N GLY A 49 -19.35 -18.70 5.69
CA GLY A 49 -19.45 -20.04 6.27
C GLY A 49 -20.12 -20.02 7.64
N ALA A 50 -20.53 -21.19 8.12
CA ALA A 50 -21.11 -21.34 9.46
C ALA A 50 -20.06 -21.20 10.59
N ASP A 51 -18.78 -21.39 10.26
CA ASP A 51 -17.67 -21.47 11.22
C ASP A 51 -16.99 -20.11 11.49
N GLY A 52 -17.61 -19.00 11.05
CA GLY A 52 -17.01 -17.66 11.14
C GLY A 52 -15.89 -17.38 10.11
N GLU A 53 -15.62 -18.33 9.21
CA GLU A 53 -14.75 -18.12 8.04
C GLU A 53 -15.57 -17.85 6.77
N GLY A 54 -14.94 -17.22 5.77
CA GLY A 54 -15.55 -16.90 4.49
C GLY A 54 -14.78 -17.40 3.28
N ALA A 55 -15.43 -17.39 2.12
CA ALA A 55 -14.81 -17.70 0.84
C ALA A 55 -14.96 -16.54 -0.13
N ILE A 56 -13.85 -15.98 -0.61
CA ILE A 56 -13.82 -14.93 -1.62
C ILE A 56 -14.18 -15.56 -2.96
N ASN A 57 -15.29 -15.11 -3.54
CA ASN A 57 -15.82 -15.62 -4.81
C ASN A 57 -15.57 -14.66 -5.98
N ALA A 58 -15.40 -13.36 -5.70
CA ALA A 58 -15.11 -12.35 -6.71
C ALA A 58 -14.35 -11.17 -6.11
N VAL A 59 -13.58 -10.50 -6.97
CA VAL A 59 -12.96 -9.20 -6.72
C VAL A 59 -13.70 -8.17 -7.55
N GLU A 60 -14.11 -7.07 -6.93
CA GLU A 60 -14.78 -5.97 -7.62
C GLU A 60 -13.79 -5.16 -8.47
N PRO A 61 -14.26 -4.41 -9.49
CA PRO A 61 -13.40 -3.62 -10.35
C PRO A 61 -12.50 -2.67 -9.56
N ARG A 62 -11.19 -2.70 -9.87
CA ARG A 62 -10.19 -1.86 -9.23
C ARG A 62 -10.15 -0.48 -9.87
N ARG A 63 -9.98 0.56 -9.04
CA ARG A 63 -9.68 1.93 -9.49
C ARG A 63 -8.20 2.09 -9.79
N THR A 64 -7.34 1.51 -8.95
CA THR A 64 -5.88 1.52 -9.10
C THR A 64 -5.32 0.17 -8.68
N LEU A 65 -4.13 -0.17 -9.16
CA LEU A 65 -3.46 -1.42 -8.80
C LEU A 65 -1.95 -1.19 -8.72
N LEU A 66 -1.41 -1.13 -7.51
CA LEU A 66 0.02 -1.09 -7.32
C LEU A 66 0.58 -2.51 -7.38
N PHE A 67 1.47 -2.76 -8.33
CA PHE A 67 2.18 -4.03 -8.48
C PHE A 67 3.67 -3.78 -8.67
N ARG A 68 4.46 -4.82 -8.44
CA ARG A 68 5.88 -4.84 -8.79
C ARG A 68 6.11 -5.90 -9.85
N SER A 69 6.68 -5.50 -10.97
CA SER A 69 7.25 -6.43 -11.95
C SER A 69 8.59 -6.95 -11.42
N ASP A 70 8.73 -8.26 -11.23
CA ASP A 70 10.02 -8.92 -11.20
C ASP A 70 10.33 -9.54 -12.59
N ALA A 71 11.55 -10.02 -12.81
CA ALA A 71 11.99 -10.56 -14.10
C ALA A 71 11.16 -11.77 -14.61
N HIS A 72 10.32 -12.37 -13.76
CA HIS A 72 9.55 -13.57 -14.06
C HIS A 72 8.06 -13.47 -13.68
N ARG A 73 7.64 -12.55 -12.79
CA ARG A 73 6.25 -12.37 -12.34
C ARG A 73 5.94 -10.96 -11.84
N GLU A 74 4.70 -10.55 -12.07
CA GLU A 74 4.09 -9.42 -11.36
C GLU A 74 3.55 -9.88 -10.01
N LYS A 75 3.93 -9.17 -8.94
CA LYS A 75 3.35 -9.37 -7.61
C LYS A 75 2.49 -8.17 -7.25
N LEU A 76 1.21 -8.43 -7.01
CA LEU A 76 0.28 -7.42 -6.51
C LEU A 76 0.71 -6.97 -5.11
N ILE A 77 0.77 -5.66 -4.91
CA ILE A 77 1.11 -5.04 -3.62
C ILE A 77 -0.17 -4.56 -2.95
N ALA A 78 -0.94 -3.71 -3.63
CA ALA A 78 -2.17 -3.13 -3.11
C ALA A 78 -3.11 -2.71 -4.25
N ALA A 79 -4.40 -2.67 -3.97
CA ALA A 79 -5.43 -2.19 -4.88
C ALA A 79 -6.15 -0.96 -4.29
N ASN A 80 -6.69 -0.11 -5.15
CA ASN A 80 -7.49 1.06 -4.78
C ASN A 80 -6.76 2.06 -3.86
N VAL A 81 -5.43 2.07 -3.91
CA VAL A 81 -4.60 3.07 -3.24
C VAL A 81 -4.57 4.32 -4.10
N THR A 82 -4.67 5.49 -3.47
CA THR A 82 -4.65 6.79 -4.15
C THR A 82 -3.40 7.61 -3.83
N GLN A 83 -2.60 7.18 -2.84
CA GLN A 83 -1.43 7.90 -2.37
C GLN A 83 -0.33 6.94 -1.94
N ILE A 84 0.89 7.22 -2.38
CA ILE A 84 2.13 6.53 -2.00
C ILE A 84 2.98 7.49 -1.17
N LEU A 85 3.43 7.01 -0.01
CA LEU A 85 4.34 7.73 0.88
C LEU A 85 5.72 7.07 0.80
N GLY A 86 6.68 7.75 0.17
CA GLY A 86 8.08 7.32 0.15
C GLY A 86 8.79 7.81 1.40
N ILE A 87 9.32 6.93 2.23
CA ILE A 87 9.98 7.33 3.48
C ILE A 87 11.49 7.18 3.33
N VAL A 88 12.20 8.28 3.56
CA VAL A 88 13.66 8.35 3.60
C VAL A 88 14.12 8.81 4.97
N ALA A 89 15.39 8.57 5.28
CA ALA A 89 16.03 9.02 6.50
C ALA A 89 17.51 9.34 6.18
N PRO A 90 18.27 9.98 7.09
CA PRO A 90 19.71 10.14 6.91
C PRO A 90 20.47 8.82 7.09
N ASP A 91 19.88 7.86 7.80
CA ASP A 91 20.41 6.50 7.98
C ASP A 91 19.25 5.47 7.95
N PRO A 92 19.24 4.51 6.99
CA PRO A 92 20.21 4.32 5.90
C PRO A 92 20.28 5.53 4.96
N PRO A 93 21.39 5.72 4.21
CA PRO A 93 21.58 6.89 3.37
C PRO A 93 20.46 7.08 2.35
N TYR A 94 20.11 8.33 2.08
CA TYR A 94 19.21 8.70 1.00
C TYR A 94 19.76 8.23 -0.35
N ASP A 95 18.89 7.56 -1.12
CA ASP A 95 19.17 7.02 -2.45
C ASP A 95 18.26 7.70 -3.49
N ASP A 96 18.87 8.49 -4.38
CA ASP A 96 18.18 9.22 -5.43
C ASP A 96 17.50 8.27 -6.43
N GLU A 97 18.15 7.17 -6.80
CA GLU A 97 17.62 6.20 -7.76
C GLU A 97 16.36 5.54 -7.18
N LEU A 98 16.41 5.17 -5.91
CA LEU A 98 15.28 4.54 -5.23
C LEU A 98 14.07 5.48 -5.16
N VAL A 99 14.28 6.75 -4.81
CA VAL A 99 13.20 7.75 -4.75
C VAL A 99 12.60 7.99 -6.13
N GLN A 100 13.42 8.11 -7.17
CA GLN A 100 12.93 8.24 -8.55
C GLN A 100 12.10 7.04 -8.98
N ARG A 101 12.52 5.81 -8.62
CA ARG A 101 11.74 4.60 -8.90
C ARG A 101 10.39 4.57 -8.19
N TRP A 102 10.30 5.11 -6.97
CA TRP A 102 9.02 5.25 -6.28
C TRP A 102 8.11 6.28 -6.94
N ILE A 103 8.66 7.41 -7.37
CA ILE A 103 7.92 8.43 -8.12
C ILE A 103 7.35 7.82 -9.40
N VAL A 104 8.17 7.15 -10.21
CA VAL A 104 7.71 6.47 -11.44
C VAL A 104 6.62 5.45 -11.14
N ALA A 105 6.75 4.68 -10.06
CA ALA A 105 5.72 3.72 -9.66
C ALA A 105 4.41 4.40 -9.24
N ALA A 106 4.46 5.56 -8.59
CA ALA A 106 3.28 6.32 -8.21
C ALA A 106 2.56 6.90 -9.44
N GLU A 107 3.30 7.61 -10.30
CA GLU A 107 2.77 8.26 -11.50
C GLU A 107 2.18 7.25 -12.49
N SER A 108 2.85 6.13 -12.73
CA SER A 108 2.36 5.08 -13.63
C SER A 108 1.11 4.34 -13.14
N ASN A 109 0.73 4.55 -11.88
CA ASN A 109 -0.46 3.96 -11.26
C ASN A 109 -1.47 5.02 -10.81
N ASP A 110 -1.38 6.25 -11.33
CA ASP A 110 -2.25 7.38 -11.02
C ASP A 110 -2.39 7.65 -9.52
N CYS A 111 -1.31 7.44 -8.77
CA CYS A 111 -1.24 7.66 -7.33
C CYS A 111 -0.48 8.95 -7.02
N ALA A 112 -1.02 9.77 -6.11
CA ALA A 112 -0.28 10.91 -5.58
C ALA A 112 0.97 10.42 -4.83
N PHE A 113 2.09 11.14 -4.97
CA PHE A 113 3.33 10.83 -4.25
C PHE A 113 3.70 11.94 -3.25
N ALA A 114 4.06 11.53 -2.04
CA ALA A 114 4.70 12.41 -1.07
C ALA A 114 5.95 11.76 -0.49
N LEU A 115 7.03 12.54 -0.42
CA LEU A 115 8.29 12.13 0.17
C LEU A 115 8.32 12.55 1.65
N ILE A 116 8.48 11.58 2.53
CA ILE A 116 8.58 11.78 3.97
C ILE A 116 10.05 11.62 4.37
N ALA A 117 10.70 12.72 4.72
CA ALA A 117 12.03 12.74 5.29
C ALA A 117 11.95 12.61 6.81
N ASN A 118 12.07 11.37 7.29
CA ASN A 118 12.00 11.03 8.71
C ASN A 118 13.38 11.18 9.39
N LYS A 119 13.36 11.18 10.73
CA LYS A 119 14.52 11.30 11.62
C LYS A 119 15.24 12.65 11.48
N SER A 120 14.46 13.73 11.36
CA SER A 120 14.99 15.10 11.30
C SER A 120 15.74 15.55 12.55
N ASP A 121 15.62 14.79 13.64
CA ASP A 121 16.38 14.97 14.88
C ASP A 121 17.84 14.50 14.80
N LEU A 122 18.21 13.71 13.78
CA LEU A 122 19.55 13.15 13.69
C LEU A 122 20.54 14.13 13.02
N PRO A 123 21.81 14.18 13.47
CA PRO A 123 22.81 15.09 12.92
C PRO A 123 23.04 14.95 11.40
N GLY A 124 22.83 13.76 10.84
CA GLY A 124 23.00 13.48 9.41
C GLY A 124 21.90 14.06 8.51
N PHE A 125 20.81 14.59 9.07
CA PHE A 125 19.67 15.05 8.28
C PHE A 125 20.00 16.24 7.38
N ALA A 126 20.86 17.17 7.83
CA ALA A 126 21.27 18.31 7.03
C ALA A 126 21.93 17.91 5.69
N ALA A 127 22.55 16.72 5.62
CA ALA A 127 23.20 16.23 4.41
C ALA A 127 22.20 15.82 3.32
N ILE A 128 20.95 15.49 3.67
CA ILE A 128 19.93 15.07 2.68
C ILE A 128 19.07 16.23 2.19
N GLU A 129 19.09 17.39 2.87
CA GLU A 129 18.27 18.57 2.53
C GLU A 129 18.36 19.03 1.07
N PRO A 130 19.55 19.12 0.44
CA PRO A 130 19.63 19.54 -0.96
C PRO A 130 18.83 18.62 -1.90
N ARG A 131 18.83 17.31 -1.62
CA ARG A 131 18.08 16.30 -2.39
C ARG A 131 16.57 16.40 -2.16
N LEU A 132 16.16 16.70 -0.93
CA LEU A 132 14.76 17.00 -0.59
C LEU A 132 14.26 18.27 -1.32
N GLY A 133 15.12 19.29 -1.42
CA GLY A 133 14.86 20.50 -2.19
C GLY A 133 14.62 20.22 -3.67
N ALA A 134 15.43 19.34 -4.28
CA ALA A 134 15.24 18.92 -5.67
C ALA A 134 13.87 18.24 -5.89
N CYS A 135 13.46 17.34 -5.00
CA CYS A 135 12.13 16.72 -5.08
C CYS A 135 10.99 17.74 -4.95
N SER A 136 11.15 18.72 -4.05
CA SER A 136 10.16 19.79 -3.87
C SER A 136 10.04 20.68 -5.12
N ALA A 137 11.17 20.98 -5.77
CA ALA A 137 11.21 21.78 -6.99
C ALA A 137 10.53 21.10 -8.19
N LEU A 138 10.45 19.76 -8.17
CA LEU A 138 9.68 18.98 -9.15
C LEU A 138 8.17 18.99 -8.88
N GLY A 139 7.71 19.60 -7.79
CA GLY A 139 6.29 19.70 -7.42
C GLY A 139 5.80 18.62 -6.47
N TYR A 140 6.67 17.71 -6.00
CA TYR A 140 6.29 16.70 -5.03
C TYR A 140 6.18 17.28 -3.62
N ARG A 141 5.17 16.83 -2.87
CA ARG A 141 5.05 17.16 -1.45
C ARG A 141 6.20 16.51 -0.69
N VAL A 142 6.97 17.32 0.04
CA VAL A 142 8.03 16.84 0.93
C VAL A 142 7.70 17.23 2.37
N VAL A 143 7.60 16.23 3.25
CA VAL A 143 7.34 16.42 4.69
C VAL A 143 8.60 16.03 5.46
N ARG A 144 9.04 16.89 6.37
CA ARG A 144 10.19 16.66 7.26
C ARG A 144 9.65 16.40 8.65
N LEU A 145 10.01 15.27 9.25
CA LEU A 145 9.52 14.92 10.58
C LEU A 145 10.51 14.06 11.37
N SER A 146 10.24 13.93 12.66
CA SER A 146 10.84 12.90 13.49
C SER A 146 9.74 12.10 14.17
N ALA A 147 9.47 10.90 13.65
CA ALA A 147 8.41 10.03 14.18
C ALA A 147 8.60 9.67 15.67
N LYS A 148 9.80 9.88 16.23
CA LYS A 148 10.09 9.72 17.65
C LYS A 148 9.50 10.83 18.51
N PHE A 149 9.44 12.05 17.99
CA PHE A 149 9.02 13.24 18.74
C PHE A 149 7.65 13.75 18.28
N ASP A 150 7.43 13.82 16.97
CA ASP A 150 6.16 14.22 16.39
C ASP A 150 6.00 13.65 14.97
N ALA A 151 4.88 12.96 14.75
CA ALA A 151 4.49 12.42 13.45
C ALA A 151 3.36 13.23 12.80
N SER A 152 3.02 14.40 13.36
CA SER A 152 2.09 15.34 12.74
C SER A 152 2.68 15.88 11.42
N PRO A 153 1.85 16.00 10.36
CA PRO A 153 2.29 16.41 9.03
C PRO A 153 2.46 17.92 8.84
#